data_AF-A0A3D4UX04-F1
#
_entry.id   AF-A0A3D4UX04-F1
#
_cell.length_a   1.000
_cell.length_b   1.000
_cell.length_c   1.000
_cell.angle_alpha   90.00
_cell.angle_beta   90.00
_cell.angle_gamma   90.00
#
_symmetry.space_group_name_H-M   'P 1'
#
loop_
_entity.id
_entity.type
_entity.pdbx_description
1 polymer ?
#
loop_
_entity_poly.entity_id
_entity_poly.type
_entity_poly.pdbx_seq_one_letter_code
_entity_poly.pdbx_strand_id
1 'polypeptide(L)' 'IELYGLGHPYQGIVHVIGPELGITKPGMTIVCGDSHTSTHGAFGAIAFGIGTSQVEQ' A
#
# COMPACT_ATOMS: atom_id res chain seq x y z
N ILE A 1 -4.42 4.49 13.19
CA ILE A 1 -4.97 4.18 11.85
C ILE A 1 -5.95 3.03 12.07
N GLU A 2 -7.16 3.14 11.56
CA GLU A 2 -8.15 2.06 11.64
C GLU A 2 -7.79 0.98 10.61
N LEU A 3 -7.81 -0.29 11.04
CA LEU A 3 -7.48 -1.43 10.18
C LEU A 3 -8.72 -2.32 10.04
N TYR A 4 -9.09 -2.59 8.79
CA TYR A 4 -10.20 -3.47 8.48
C TYR A 4 -9.72 -4.91 8.29
N GLY A 5 -10.38 -5.85 8.96
CA GLY A 5 -10.14 -7.27 8.79
C GLY A 5 -10.73 -7.82 7.49
N LEU A 6 -10.47 -9.10 7.23
CA LEU A 6 -11.05 -9.82 6.11
C LEU A 6 -12.59 -9.87 6.22
N GLY A 7 -13.27 -9.64 5.10
CA GLY A 7 -14.74 -9.63 5.00
C GLY A 7 -15.40 -8.32 5.44
N HIS A 8 -14.63 -7.31 5.86
CA HIS A 8 -15.20 -6.02 6.23
C HIS A 8 -15.84 -5.32 4.99
N PRO A 9 -16.99 -4.63 5.12
CA PRO A 9 -17.63 -3.94 4.00
C PRO A 9 -16.75 -2.91 3.28
N TYR A 10 -15.72 -2.38 3.96
CA TYR A 10 -14.75 -1.44 3.40
C TYR A 10 -13.40 -2.09 3.04
N GLN A 11 -13.32 -3.41 2.97
CA GLN A 11 -12.14 -4.09 2.44
C GLN A 11 -12.02 -3.80 0.94
N GLY A 12 -10.84 -3.35 0.50
CA GLY A 12 -10.53 -3.12 -0.92
C GLY A 12 -9.16 -3.63 -1.32
N ILE A 13 -8.79 -3.42 -2.59
CA ILE A 13 -7.48 -3.81 -3.13
C ILE A 13 -6.44 -2.81 -2.62
N VAL A 14 -5.37 -3.29 -1.98
CA VAL A 14 -4.40 -2.45 -1.26
C VAL A 14 -3.84 -1.28 -2.08
N HIS A 15 -3.53 -1.51 -3.36
CA HIS A 15 -2.97 -0.49 -4.26
C HIS A 15 -4.03 0.44 -4.89
N VAL A 16 -5.32 0.15 -4.71
CA VAL A 16 -6.44 1.01 -5.11
C VAL A 16 -6.88 1.89 -3.95
N ILE A 17 -7.06 1.32 -2.76
CA ILE A 17 -7.52 2.06 -1.58
C ILE A 17 -6.48 3.05 -1.08
N GLY A 18 -5.18 2.76 -1.23
CA GLY A 18 -4.11 3.66 -0.81
C GLY A 18 -4.19 5.03 -1.50
N PRO A 19 -4.27 5.09 -2.84
CA PRO A 19 -4.55 6.33 -3.57
C PRO A 19 -5.93 6.92 -3.28
N GLU A 20 -7.00 6.10 -3.28
CA GLU A 20 -8.38 6.56 -3.09
C GLU A 20 -8.58 7.30 -1.76
N LEU A 21 -7.93 6.81 -0.69
CA LEU A 21 -7.99 7.42 0.65
C LEU A 21 -6.93 8.52 0.85
N GLY A 22 -6.16 8.88 -0.18
CA GLY A 22 -5.12 9.91 -0.11
C GLY A 22 -3.92 9.53 0.76
N ILE A 23 -3.69 8.24 1.01
CA ILE A 23 -2.55 7.72 1.75
C ILE A 23 -1.29 7.73 0.86
N THR A 24 -1.48 7.50 -0.44
CA THR A 24 -0.39 7.61 -1.44
C THR A 24 -0.21 9.05 -1.88
N LYS A 25 0.96 9.64 -1.62
CA LYS A 25 1.28 11.01 -2.01
C LYS A 25 2.64 11.11 -2.70
N PRO A 26 2.85 12.14 -3.55
CA PRO A 26 4.16 12.41 -4.14
C PRO A 26 5.26 12.59 -3.08
N GLY A 27 6.46 12.10 -3.39
CA GLY A 27 7.64 12.22 -2.52
C GLY A 27 7.70 11.21 -1.37
N MET A 28 6.75 10.28 -1.26
CA MET A 28 6.80 9.22 -0.26
C MET A 28 7.71 8.05 -0.68
N THR A 29 8.23 7.35 0.31
CA THR A 29 8.74 5.97 0.14
C THR A 29 7.67 5.01 0.64
N ILE A 30 7.23 4.09 -0.21
CA ILE A 30 6.12 3.17 0.10
C ILE A 30 6.59 1.73 -0.11
N VAL A 31 6.44 0.91 0.92
CA VAL A 31 6.76 -0.53 0.87
C VAL A 31 5.56 -1.34 1.33
N CYS A 32 5.34 -2.50 0.72
CA CYS A 32 4.29 -3.43 1.11
C CYS A 32 4.75 -4.86 0.78
N GLY A 33 4.15 -5.85 1.46
CA GLY A 33 4.36 -7.28 1.18
C GLY A 33 3.73 -7.78 -0.13
N ASP A 34 3.52 -6.89 -1.10
CA ASP A 34 2.89 -7.17 -2.39
C ASP A 34 3.83 -6.78 -3.54
N SER A 35 3.91 -7.63 -4.57
CA SER A 35 4.81 -7.44 -5.71
C SER A 35 4.46 -6.22 -6.57
N HIS A 36 3.21 -5.72 -6.52
CA HIS A 36 2.71 -4.60 -7.31
C HIS A 36 2.74 -3.27 -6.57
N THR A 37 3.47 -3.17 -5.45
CA THR A 37 3.68 -1.91 -4.72
C THR A 37 4.21 -0.78 -5.62
N SER A 38 4.91 -1.12 -6.70
CA SER A 38 5.33 -0.17 -7.75
C SER A 38 4.20 0.65 -8.37
N THR A 39 2.93 0.21 -8.28
CA THR A 39 1.73 0.95 -8.71
C THR A 39 1.69 2.36 -8.12
N HIS A 40 2.12 2.52 -6.87
CA HIS A 40 2.14 3.83 -6.21
C HIS A 40 3.18 4.80 -6.81
N GLY A 41 4.13 4.31 -7.61
CA GLY A 41 5.09 5.14 -8.35
C GLY A 41 4.43 6.09 -9.35
N ALA A 42 3.21 5.77 -9.82
CA ALA A 42 2.40 6.68 -10.65
C ALA A 42 2.12 8.03 -9.97
N PHE A 43 2.20 8.09 -8.64
CA PHE A 43 1.98 9.31 -7.86
C PHE A 43 3.29 10.04 -7.52
N GLY A 44 4.43 9.67 -8.12
CA GLY A 44 5.73 10.27 -7.80
C GLY A 44 6.30 9.81 -6.45
N ALA A 45 5.95 8.59 -6.02
CA ALA A 45 6.52 7.93 -4.86
C ALA A 45 7.61 6.92 -5.28
N ILE A 46 8.60 6.69 -4.42
CA ILE A 46 9.51 5.53 -4.57
C ILE A 46 8.81 4.34 -3.93
N ALA A 47 8.34 3.39 -4.74
CA ALA A 47 7.50 2.31 -4.25
C ALA A 47 7.94 0.93 -4.77
N PHE A 48 8.12 -0.03 -3.88
CA PHE A 48 8.57 -1.39 -4.21
C PHE A 48 8.11 -2.42 -3.17
N GLY A 49 7.91 -3.66 -3.63
CA GLY A 49 7.52 -4.77 -2.78
C GLY A 49 8.69 -5.26 -1.92
N ILE A 50 8.40 -5.70 -0.69
CA ILE A 50 9.35 -6.30 0.23
C ILE A 50 8.86 -7.67 0.70
N GLY A 51 9.76 -8.55 1.14
CA GLY A 51 9.39 -9.87 1.62
C GLY A 51 8.65 -9.84 2.96
N THR A 52 7.86 -10.86 3.25
CA THR A 52 7.12 -11.02 4.52
C THR A 52 8.02 -10.86 5.74
N SER A 53 9.22 -11.44 5.71
CA SER A 53 10.20 -11.30 6.80
C SER A 53 10.70 -9.88 7.03
N GLN A 54 10.53 -8.97 6.06
CA GLN A 54 10.86 -7.54 6.18
C GLN A 54 9.65 -6.72 6.67
N VAL A 55 8.43 -7.24 6.52
CA VAL A 55 7.17 -6.60 6.95
C VAL A 55 6.83 -6.96 8.40
N GLU A 56 7.09 -8.20 8.80
CA GLU A 56 6.70 -8.75 10.11
C GLU A 56 7.71 -8.51 11.25
N GLN A 57 8.84 -7.83 10.96
CA GLN A 57 9.82 -7.40 11.97
C GLN A 57 9.29 -6.24 12.81
#